data_AF-K1SP51-F1
#
_entry.id   AF-K1SP51-F1
#
_cell.length_a   1.000
_cell.length_b   1.000
_cell.length_c   1.000
_cell.angle_alpha   90.00
_cell.angle_beta   90.00
_cell.angle_gamma   90.00
#
_symmetry.space_group_name_H-M   'P 1'
#
loop_
_entity.id
_entity.type
_entity.pdbx_description
1 polymer ?
#
loop_
_entity_poly.entity_id
_entity_poly.type
_entity_poly.pdbx_seq_one_letter_code
_entity_poly.pdbx_strand_id
1 'polypeptide(L)'
;FGEDNMLISVLSALFVVIILLFTFKSAGLPVLLIVVIQGSIWINFSVPTIQHESLYFLGYLIVNSIQMGANIDYAIVISSHYTDLKKEMRPKEAIIAALNEAFPTIFTSGTILAVAGALIGVMTTNPVIAAIGTCLGRGTVISIVLVMAVLPQILLIGDTIVERTSFDVKVPVDLSRVNRTASGNMRVSGRVRGYVNGVIDAEIKGTLNGTLNASVTSGTTIEPTKPRFLSDRKDKEQSGG
;
A
#
# COMPACT_ATOMS: atom_id res chain seq x y z
N PHE A 1 -13.07 -37.57 -20.68
CA PHE A 1 -11.69 -37.44 -20.16
C PHE A 1 -10.93 -36.24 -20.73
N GLY A 2 -10.73 -36.11 -22.05
CA GLY A 2 -10.09 -34.93 -22.64
C GLY A 2 -10.94 -33.66 -22.51
N GLU A 3 -12.25 -33.78 -22.78
CA GLU A 3 -13.21 -32.69 -22.58
C GLU A 3 -13.34 -32.28 -21.11
N ASP A 4 -13.50 -33.21 -20.18
CA ASP A 4 -13.64 -32.87 -18.74
C ASP A 4 -12.40 -32.16 -18.20
N ASN A 5 -11.20 -32.60 -18.57
CA ASN A 5 -9.97 -31.98 -18.08
C ASN A 5 -9.73 -30.60 -18.72
N MET A 6 -10.11 -30.43 -19.99
CA MET A 6 -10.09 -29.13 -20.67
C MET A 6 -11.13 -28.19 -20.05
N LEU A 7 -12.34 -28.68 -19.79
CA LEU A 7 -13.44 -27.92 -19.21
C LEU A 7 -13.09 -27.49 -17.78
N ILE A 8 -12.57 -28.40 -16.95
CA ILE A 8 -12.10 -28.10 -15.59
C ILE A 8 -10.95 -27.09 -15.61
N SER A 9 -9.95 -27.28 -16.47
CA SER A 9 -8.80 -26.37 -16.56
C SER A 9 -9.21 -24.96 -17.01
N VAL A 10 -10.11 -24.87 -17.99
CA VAL A 10 -10.69 -23.59 -18.46
C VAL A 10 -11.55 -22.95 -17.37
N LEU A 11 -12.37 -23.72 -16.66
CA LEU A 11 -13.23 -23.21 -15.59
C LEU A 11 -12.40 -22.69 -14.41
N SER A 12 -11.36 -23.41 -14.01
CA SER A 12 -10.45 -22.99 -12.94
C SER A 12 -9.69 -21.71 -13.31
N ALA A 13 -9.15 -21.62 -14.54
CA ALA A 13 -8.50 -20.42 -15.03
C ALA A 13 -9.46 -19.23 -15.08
N LEU A 14 -10.70 -19.45 -15.54
CA LEU A 14 -11.75 -18.44 -15.59
C LEU A 14 -12.10 -17.92 -14.19
N PHE A 15 -12.28 -18.81 -13.21
CA PHE A 15 -12.57 -18.42 -11.82
C PHE A 15 -11.43 -17.62 -11.20
N VAL A 16 -10.18 -18.00 -11.42
CA VAL A 16 -9.01 -17.23 -10.95
C VAL A 16 -9.02 -15.83 -11.56
N VAL A 17 -9.26 -15.72 -12.87
CA VAL A 17 -9.35 -14.41 -13.55
C VAL A 17 -10.50 -13.56 -13.01
N ILE A 18 -11.67 -14.16 -12.76
CA ILE A 18 -12.84 -13.45 -12.19
C ILE A 18 -12.54 -12.94 -10.77
N ILE A 19 -11.94 -13.77 -9.92
CA ILE A 19 -11.57 -13.38 -8.54
C ILE A 19 -10.59 -12.20 -8.59
N LEU A 20 -9.54 -12.29 -9.41
CA LEU A 20 -8.57 -11.20 -9.58
C LEU A 20 -9.21 -9.92 -10.13
N LEU A 21 -10.13 -10.03 -11.09
CA LEU A 21 -10.83 -8.88 -11.68
C LEU A 21 -11.71 -8.18 -10.63
N PHE A 22 -12.39 -8.93 -9.77
CA PHE A 22 -13.17 -8.37 -8.66
C PHE A 22 -12.31 -7.77 -7.55
N THR A 23 -11.15 -8.37 -7.23
CA THR A 23 -10.22 -7.85 -6.22
C THR A 23 -9.65 -6.49 -6.62
N PHE A 24 -9.28 -6.31 -7.89
CA PHE A 24 -8.58 -5.09 -8.32
C PHE A 24 -9.50 -4.03 -8.95
N LYS A 25 -10.78 -4.33 -9.20
CA LYS A 25 -11.74 -3.44 -9.89
C LYS A 25 -11.18 -2.79 -11.17
N SER A 26 -10.21 -3.44 -11.82
CA SER A 26 -9.53 -3.01 -13.03
C SER A 26 -9.03 -4.26 -13.76
N ALA A 27 -9.24 -4.35 -15.07
CA ALA A 27 -8.88 -5.54 -15.84
C ALA A 27 -7.41 -5.52 -16.33
N GLY A 28 -6.79 -4.34 -16.45
CA GLY A 28 -5.41 -4.22 -16.93
C GLY A 28 -4.36 -4.55 -15.87
N LEU A 29 -4.56 -4.09 -14.63
CA LEU A 29 -3.62 -4.30 -13.53
C LEU A 29 -3.37 -5.80 -13.26
N PRO A 30 -4.40 -6.67 -13.12
CA PRO A 30 -4.22 -8.10 -12.85
C PRO A 30 -3.56 -8.85 -14.00
N VAL A 31 -3.90 -8.51 -15.24
CA VAL A 31 -3.30 -9.14 -16.43
C VAL A 31 -1.82 -8.79 -16.52
N LEU A 32 -1.46 -7.53 -16.27
CA LEU A 32 -0.09 -7.05 -16.25
C LEU A 32 0.71 -7.77 -15.15
N LEU A 33 0.13 -7.91 -13.96
CA LEU A 33 0.70 -8.66 -12.84
C LEU A 33 0.98 -10.13 -13.23
N ILE A 34 0.00 -10.81 -13.84
CA ILE A 34 0.14 -12.21 -14.27
C ILE A 34 1.29 -12.39 -15.28
N VAL A 35 1.44 -11.49 -16.25
CA VAL A 35 2.52 -11.57 -17.26
C VAL A 35 3.90 -11.52 -16.60
N VAL A 36 4.09 -10.61 -15.63
CA VAL A 36 5.36 -10.48 -14.90
C VAL A 36 5.66 -11.72 -14.07
N ILE A 37 4.65 -12.22 -13.36
CA ILE A 37 4.77 -13.39 -12.50
C ILE A 37 5.10 -14.63 -13.33
N GLN A 38 4.42 -14.83 -14.46
CA GLN A 38 4.69 -15.95 -15.36
C GLN A 38 6.09 -15.88 -15.99
N GLY A 39 6.54 -14.67 -16.34
CA GLY A 39 7.90 -14.42 -16.81
C GLY A 39 8.96 -14.80 -15.76
N SER A 40 8.73 -14.47 -14.49
CA SER A 40 9.62 -14.84 -13.38
C SER A 40 9.73 -16.35 -13.19
N ILE A 41 8.59 -17.05 -13.25
CA ILE A 41 8.54 -18.51 -13.12
C ILE A 41 9.29 -19.17 -14.29
N TRP A 42 9.10 -18.68 -15.51
CA TRP A 42 9.84 -19.17 -16.69
C TRP A 42 11.35 -19.00 -16.54
N ILE A 43 11.81 -17.86 -16.02
CA ILE A 43 13.24 -17.63 -15.76
C ILE A 43 13.74 -18.61 -14.68
N ASN A 44 13.01 -18.79 -13.59
CA ASN A 44 13.41 -19.73 -12.54
C ASN A 44 13.53 -21.17 -13.06
N PHE A 45 12.58 -21.63 -13.87
CA PHE A 45 12.59 -22.98 -14.43
C PHE A 45 13.51 -23.15 -15.64
N SER A 46 13.95 -22.07 -16.28
CA SER A 46 14.95 -22.14 -17.36
C SER A 46 16.30 -22.66 -16.87
N VAL A 47 16.71 -22.28 -15.64
CA VAL A 47 18.00 -22.70 -15.05
C VAL A 47 18.13 -24.23 -14.91
N PRO A 48 17.18 -24.96 -14.28
CA PRO A 48 17.24 -26.42 -14.17
C PRO A 48 17.03 -27.14 -15.51
N THR A 49 16.28 -26.57 -16.46
CA THR A 49 16.14 -27.14 -17.82
C THR A 49 17.46 -27.09 -18.60
N ILE A 50 18.24 -26.03 -18.43
CA ILE A 50 19.58 -25.90 -19.03
C ILE A 50 20.60 -26.80 -18.32
N GLN A 51 20.41 -27.09 -17.03
CA GLN A 51 21.26 -27.98 -16.23
C GLN A 51 20.98 -29.47 -16.43
N HIS A 52 20.02 -29.85 -17.30
CA HIS A 52 19.61 -31.23 -17.57
C HIS A 52 19.19 -32.03 -16.32
N GLU A 53 18.69 -31.36 -15.27
CA GLU A 53 18.11 -32.06 -14.12
C GLU A 53 16.69 -32.53 -14.41
N SER A 54 16.37 -33.75 -14.00
CA SER A 54 15.02 -34.31 -14.11
C SER A 54 14.08 -33.64 -13.12
N LEU A 55 13.42 -32.58 -13.56
CA LEU A 55 12.29 -32.00 -12.85
C LEU A 55 11.12 -32.99 -12.86
N TYR A 56 10.84 -33.57 -11.70
CA TYR A 56 9.64 -34.37 -11.51
C TYR A 56 8.40 -33.50 -11.77
N PHE A 57 7.50 -33.94 -12.65
CA PHE A 57 6.30 -33.20 -13.03
C PHE A 57 5.49 -32.71 -11.81
N LEU A 58 5.37 -33.55 -10.78
CA LEU A 58 4.69 -33.18 -9.54
C LEU A 58 5.43 -32.05 -8.79
N GLY A 59 6.75 -32.06 -8.78
CA GLY A 59 7.56 -31.01 -8.16
C GLY A 59 7.45 -29.68 -8.88
N TYR A 60 7.42 -29.71 -10.21
CA TYR A 60 7.13 -28.53 -11.04
C TYR A 60 5.77 -27.91 -10.68
N LEU A 61 4.71 -28.72 -10.59
CA LEU A 61 3.37 -28.23 -10.21
C LEU A 61 3.32 -27.63 -8.80
N ILE A 62 3.98 -28.25 -7.83
CA ILE A 62 4.04 -27.76 -6.44
C ILE A 62 4.76 -26.41 -6.38
N VAL A 63 5.96 -26.33 -6.97
CA VAL A 63 6.77 -25.11 -6.93
C VAL A 63 6.07 -23.97 -7.67
N ASN A 64 5.47 -24.24 -8.84
CA ASN A 64 4.66 -23.24 -9.56
C ASN A 64 3.50 -22.72 -8.73
N SER A 65 2.76 -23.61 -8.07
CA SER A 65 1.59 -23.23 -7.27
C SER A 65 2.00 -22.34 -6.10
N ILE A 66 3.10 -22.68 -5.40
CA ILE A 66 3.62 -21.90 -4.28
C ILE A 66 4.14 -20.53 -4.76
N GLN A 67 4.94 -20.50 -5.84
CA GLN A 67 5.50 -19.26 -6.37
C GLN A 67 4.43 -18.34 -6.96
N MET A 68 3.41 -18.87 -7.64
CA MET A 68 2.27 -18.07 -8.07
C MET A 68 1.58 -17.44 -6.86
N GLY A 69 1.30 -18.21 -5.80
CA GLY A 69 0.67 -17.66 -4.59
C GLY A 69 1.49 -16.53 -3.95
N ALA A 70 2.77 -16.78 -3.69
CA ALA A 70 3.66 -15.79 -3.07
C ALA A 70 3.87 -14.54 -3.95
N ASN A 71 4.12 -14.73 -5.25
CA ASN A 71 4.36 -13.61 -6.16
C ASN A 71 3.10 -12.79 -6.39
N ILE A 72 1.92 -13.42 -6.42
CA ILE A 72 0.63 -12.71 -6.48
C ILE A 72 0.48 -11.86 -5.23
N ASP A 73 0.64 -12.44 -4.03
CA ASP A 73 0.51 -11.74 -2.76
C ASP A 73 1.40 -10.48 -2.70
N TYR A 74 2.68 -10.61 -3.06
CA TYR A 74 3.62 -9.49 -3.12
C TYR A 74 3.18 -8.41 -4.11
N ALA A 75 2.68 -8.83 -5.25
CA ALA A 75 2.27 -7.94 -6.30
C ALA A 75 0.94 -7.23 -5.98
N ILE A 76 0.03 -7.88 -5.25
CA ILE A 76 -1.18 -7.25 -4.67
C ILE A 76 -0.76 -6.15 -3.69
N VAL A 77 0.14 -6.46 -2.76
CA VAL A 77 0.61 -5.49 -1.75
C VAL A 77 1.19 -4.25 -2.42
N ILE A 78 2.17 -4.40 -3.32
CA ILE A 78 2.77 -3.27 -4.04
C ILE A 78 1.72 -2.48 -4.82
N SER A 79 0.84 -3.18 -5.54
CA SER A 79 -0.18 -2.53 -6.38
C SER A 79 -1.24 -1.79 -5.57
N SER A 80 -1.62 -2.32 -4.40
CA SER A 80 -2.55 -1.67 -3.48
C SER A 80 -1.96 -0.37 -2.95
N HIS A 81 -0.74 -0.43 -2.40
CA HIS A 81 -0.05 0.77 -1.91
C HIS A 81 0.15 1.79 -3.04
N TYR A 82 0.57 1.36 -4.24
CA TYR A 82 0.72 2.24 -5.39
C TYR A 82 -0.59 2.95 -5.75
N THR A 83 -1.70 2.21 -5.82
CA THR A 83 -3.01 2.76 -6.20
C THR A 83 -3.53 3.76 -5.17
N ASP A 84 -3.28 3.53 -3.88
CA ASP A 84 -3.68 4.45 -2.82
C ASP A 84 -2.82 5.71 -2.81
N LEU A 85 -1.49 5.58 -2.90
CA LEU A 85 -0.59 6.72 -2.92
C LEU A 85 -0.72 7.55 -4.22
N LYS A 86 -1.05 6.93 -5.36
CA LYS A 86 -1.27 7.65 -6.64
C LYS A 86 -2.41 8.68 -6.54
N LYS A 87 -3.33 8.55 -5.57
CA LYS A 87 -4.42 9.54 -5.35
C LYS A 87 -3.91 10.86 -4.78
N GLU A 88 -2.74 10.85 -4.13
CA GLU A 88 -2.23 11.99 -3.35
C GLU A 88 -0.91 12.55 -3.90
N MET A 89 -0.16 11.76 -4.69
CA MET A 89 1.17 12.11 -5.17
C MET A 89 1.44 11.66 -6.61
N ARG A 90 2.54 12.14 -7.19
CA ARG A 90 2.90 11.84 -8.59
C ARG A 90 3.21 10.35 -8.75
N PRO A 91 2.91 9.72 -9.90
CA PRO A 91 3.09 8.27 -10.10
C PRO A 91 4.49 7.75 -9.76
N LYS A 92 5.54 8.53 -10.08
CA LYS A 92 6.93 8.17 -9.75
C LYS A 92 7.22 8.17 -8.25
N GLU A 93 6.61 9.09 -7.50
CA GLU A 93 6.79 9.18 -6.05
C GLU A 93 5.93 8.12 -5.35
N ALA A 94 4.70 7.91 -5.85
CA ALA A 94 3.79 6.89 -5.38
C ALA A 94 4.41 5.48 -5.44
N ILE A 95 5.06 5.11 -6.56
CA ILE A 95 5.65 3.76 -6.67
C ILE A 95 6.87 3.58 -5.76
N ILE A 96 7.67 4.62 -5.55
CA ILE A 96 8.83 4.57 -4.65
C ILE A 96 8.36 4.41 -3.20
N ALA A 97 7.36 5.18 -2.79
CA ALA A 97 6.78 5.08 -1.45
C ALA A 97 6.06 3.74 -1.23
N ALA A 98 5.31 3.26 -2.22
CA ALA A 98 4.67 1.94 -2.18
C ALA A 98 5.68 0.80 -2.05
N LEU A 99 6.80 0.86 -2.78
CA LEU A 99 7.88 -0.11 -2.62
C LEU A 99 8.48 -0.07 -1.21
N ASN A 100 8.72 1.11 -0.64
CA ASN A 100 9.26 1.24 0.71
C ASN A 100 8.33 0.68 1.78
N GLU A 101 7.01 0.85 1.63
CA GLU A 101 6.02 0.25 2.54
C GLU A 101 5.90 -1.27 2.35
N ALA A 102 5.95 -1.75 1.11
CA ALA A 102 5.84 -3.18 0.81
C ALA A 102 7.13 -3.98 1.10
N PHE A 103 8.30 -3.32 1.08
CA PHE A 103 9.61 -3.95 1.19
C PHE A 103 9.75 -4.84 2.43
N PRO A 104 9.46 -4.38 3.67
CA PRO A 104 9.62 -5.19 4.87
C PRO A 104 8.74 -6.45 4.85
N THR A 105 7.51 -6.31 4.36
CA THR A 105 6.53 -7.41 4.27
C THR A 105 6.99 -8.48 3.29
N ILE A 106 7.39 -8.08 2.07
CA ILE A 106 7.86 -8.98 1.02
C ILE A 106 9.17 -9.64 1.42
N PHE A 107 10.11 -8.87 1.96
CA PHE A 107 11.41 -9.38 2.37
C PHE A 107 11.29 -10.41 3.49
N THR A 108 10.44 -10.13 4.49
CA THR A 108 10.22 -11.07 5.61
C THR A 108 9.57 -12.37 5.14
N SER A 109 8.44 -12.28 4.41
CA SER A 109 7.73 -13.44 3.88
C SER A 109 8.60 -14.25 2.91
N GLY A 110 9.25 -13.56 1.99
CA GLY A 110 10.09 -14.15 0.97
C GLY A 110 11.34 -14.84 1.52
N THR A 111 11.97 -14.26 2.55
CA THR A 111 13.11 -14.87 3.23
C THR A 111 12.70 -16.14 3.96
N ILE A 112 11.54 -16.14 4.64
CA ILE A 112 11.01 -17.35 5.29
C ILE A 112 10.80 -18.46 4.26
N LEU A 113 10.17 -18.14 3.13
CA LEU A 113 9.90 -19.12 2.07
C LEU A 113 11.20 -19.62 1.41
N ALA A 114 12.18 -18.74 1.16
CA ALA A 114 13.46 -19.10 0.59
C ALA A 114 14.26 -20.03 1.52
N VAL A 115 14.33 -19.68 2.81
CA VAL A 115 15.04 -20.47 3.84
C VAL A 115 14.33 -21.80 4.06
N ALA A 116 13.00 -21.81 4.15
CA ALA A 116 12.23 -23.06 4.28
C ALA A 116 12.46 -23.98 3.07
N GLY A 117 12.42 -23.46 1.85
CA GLY A 117 12.73 -24.22 0.64
C GLY A 117 14.15 -24.80 0.67
N ALA A 118 15.15 -23.96 0.96
CA ALA A 118 16.54 -24.39 1.07
C ALA A 118 16.74 -25.47 2.16
N LEU A 119 16.14 -25.30 3.33
CA LEU A 119 16.18 -26.27 4.43
C LEU A 119 15.55 -27.60 4.03
N ILE A 120 14.37 -27.59 3.40
CA ILE A 120 13.73 -28.80 2.87
C ILE A 120 14.66 -29.49 1.87
N GLY A 121 15.34 -28.71 1.02
CA GLY A 121 16.30 -29.19 0.03
C GLY A 121 17.47 -29.99 0.63
N VAL A 122 17.98 -29.58 1.79
CA VAL A 122 19.15 -30.21 2.44
C VAL A 122 18.79 -31.22 3.53
N MET A 123 17.62 -31.10 4.16
CA MET A 123 17.21 -31.95 5.30
C MET A 123 16.54 -33.25 4.87
N THR A 124 15.99 -33.32 3.67
CA THR A 124 15.24 -34.50 3.21
C THR A 124 16.13 -35.54 2.54
N THR A 125 15.87 -36.81 2.81
CA THR A 125 16.53 -37.94 2.14
C THR A 125 15.86 -38.31 0.82
N ASN A 126 14.64 -37.82 0.56
CA ASN A 126 13.92 -38.12 -0.67
C ASN A 126 14.38 -37.18 -1.80
N PRO A 127 14.99 -37.69 -2.89
CA PRO A 127 15.54 -36.86 -3.96
C PRO A 127 14.48 -35.98 -4.64
N VAL A 128 13.21 -36.40 -4.67
CA VAL A 128 12.11 -35.62 -5.22
C VAL A 128 11.83 -34.39 -4.36
N ILE A 129 11.76 -34.57 -3.04
CA ILE A 129 11.49 -33.48 -2.08
C ILE A 129 12.69 -32.53 -2.02
N ALA A 130 13.91 -33.07 -2.13
CA ALA A 130 15.14 -32.28 -2.15
C ALA A 130 15.17 -31.34 -3.36
N ALA A 131 14.90 -31.86 -4.55
CA ALA A 131 14.82 -31.07 -5.78
C ALA A 131 13.72 -30.00 -5.73
N ILE A 132 12.56 -30.30 -5.14
CA ILE A 132 11.49 -29.33 -4.91
C ILE A 132 11.96 -28.21 -3.99
N GLY A 133 12.58 -28.56 -2.85
CA GLY A 133 13.06 -27.59 -1.87
C GLY A 133 14.11 -26.63 -2.45
N THR A 134 15.14 -27.17 -3.11
CA THR A 134 16.20 -26.36 -3.73
C THR A 134 15.66 -25.47 -4.85
N CYS A 135 14.78 -26.00 -5.71
CA CYS A 135 14.14 -25.24 -6.77
C CYS A 135 13.20 -24.14 -6.22
N LEU A 136 12.47 -24.43 -5.15
CA LEU A 136 11.63 -23.46 -4.46
C LEU A 136 12.48 -22.34 -3.84
N GLY A 137 13.50 -22.69 -3.08
CA GLY A 137 14.38 -21.72 -2.41
C GLY A 137 15.03 -20.77 -3.40
N ARG A 138 15.66 -21.32 -4.45
CA ARG A 138 16.25 -20.51 -5.54
C ARG A 138 15.21 -19.65 -6.25
N GLY A 139 14.07 -20.24 -6.59
CA GLY A 139 13.04 -19.55 -7.34
C GLY A 139 12.34 -18.43 -6.58
N THR A 140 12.21 -18.58 -5.26
CA THR A 140 11.71 -17.52 -4.38
C THR A 140 12.67 -16.32 -4.38
N VAL A 141 13.98 -16.56 -4.24
CA VAL A 141 14.98 -15.46 -4.28
C VAL A 141 14.95 -14.73 -5.62
N ILE A 142 14.95 -15.48 -6.73
CA ILE A 142 14.84 -14.91 -8.08
C ILE A 142 13.55 -14.11 -8.23
N SER A 143 12.42 -14.65 -7.76
CA SER A 143 11.12 -14.01 -7.88
C SER A 143 11.01 -12.74 -7.05
N ILE A 144 11.55 -12.69 -5.83
CA ILE A 144 11.56 -11.46 -5.02
C ILE A 144 12.33 -10.35 -5.75
N VAL A 145 13.50 -10.67 -6.30
CA VAL A 145 14.30 -9.68 -7.04
C VAL A 145 13.54 -9.18 -8.26
N LEU A 146 12.92 -10.08 -9.03
CA LEU A 146 12.13 -9.72 -10.21
C LEU A 146 10.89 -8.90 -9.85
N VAL A 147 10.14 -9.27 -8.82
CA VAL A 147 8.98 -8.51 -8.35
C VAL A 147 9.42 -7.13 -7.89
N MET A 148 10.49 -7.02 -7.10
CA MET A 148 10.93 -5.72 -6.58
C MET A 148 11.55 -4.81 -7.65
N ALA A 149 12.14 -5.36 -8.71
CA ALA A 149 12.80 -4.58 -9.76
C ALA A 149 11.92 -4.33 -10.99
N VAL A 150 11.22 -5.36 -11.48
CA VAL A 150 10.50 -5.35 -12.77
C VAL A 150 9.05 -4.92 -12.60
N LEU A 151 8.38 -5.37 -11.53
CA LEU A 151 6.99 -4.97 -11.28
C LEU A 151 6.79 -3.45 -11.20
N PRO A 152 7.59 -2.65 -10.46
CA PRO A 152 7.36 -1.21 -10.37
C PRO A 152 7.57 -0.49 -11.70
N GLN A 153 8.50 -0.95 -12.53
CA GLN A 153 8.70 -0.39 -13.87
C GLN A 153 7.49 -0.65 -14.75
N ILE A 154 6.95 -1.86 -14.66
CA ILE A 154 5.79 -2.27 -15.43
C ILE A 154 4.52 -1.59 -14.95
N LEU A 155 4.31 -1.37 -13.65
CA LEU A 155 3.22 -0.55 -13.14
C LEU A 155 3.31 0.90 -13.63
N LEU A 156 4.51 1.47 -13.66
CA LEU A 156 4.73 2.86 -14.06
C LEU A 156 4.55 3.09 -15.57
N ILE A 157 4.96 2.13 -16.41
CA ILE A 157 4.71 2.15 -17.87
C ILE A 157 3.25 1.76 -18.17
N GLY A 158 2.75 0.78 -17.42
CA GLY A 158 1.39 0.26 -17.50
C GLY A 158 0.35 1.23 -17.00
N ASP A 159 0.73 2.36 -16.39
CA ASP A 159 -0.19 3.37 -15.86
C ASP A 159 -1.17 3.86 -16.93
N THR A 160 -0.70 4.04 -18.17
CA THR A 160 -1.56 4.39 -19.32
C THR A 160 -2.50 3.25 -19.74
N ILE A 161 -2.06 2.00 -19.63
CA ILE A 161 -2.88 0.82 -19.94
C ILE A 161 -3.92 0.62 -18.85
N VAL A 162 -3.54 0.76 -17.58
CA VAL A 162 -4.40 0.66 -16.40
C VAL A 162 -5.46 1.74 -16.43
N GLU A 163 -5.13 3.00 -16.74
CA GLU A 163 -6.15 4.05 -16.90
C GLU A 163 -7.13 3.78 -18.05
N ARG A 164 -6.67 3.19 -19.15
CA ARG A 164 -7.51 2.82 -20.30
C ARG A 164 -8.39 1.57 -20.06
N THR A 165 -8.00 0.69 -19.14
CA THR A 165 -8.66 -0.59 -18.85
C THR A 165 -9.27 -0.67 -17.45
N SER A 166 -9.17 0.42 -16.68
CA SER A 166 -9.93 0.59 -15.46
C SER A 166 -11.38 0.73 -15.87
N PHE A 167 -12.12 -0.38 -15.72
CA PHE A 167 -13.56 -0.31 -15.69
C PHE A 167 -13.91 0.46 -14.43
N ASP A 168 -14.22 1.73 -14.61
CA ASP A 168 -14.99 2.49 -13.64
C ASP A 168 -16.32 1.74 -13.49
N VAL A 169 -16.36 0.75 -12.60
CA VAL A 169 -17.63 0.37 -11.99
C VAL A 169 -18.02 1.64 -11.26
N LYS A 170 -18.79 2.49 -11.95
CA LYS A 170 -19.65 3.51 -11.39
C LYS A 170 -20.59 2.81 -10.43
N VAL A 171 -20.08 2.38 -9.28
CA VAL A 171 -20.83 2.64 -8.07
C VAL A 171 -20.64 4.15 -7.94
N PRO A 172 -21.68 4.97 -8.15
CA PRO A 172 -21.60 6.40 -7.91
C PRO A 172 -21.46 6.61 -6.39
N VAL A 173 -20.33 6.22 -5.82
CA VAL A 173 -19.86 6.78 -4.58
C VAL A 173 -19.17 8.03 -5.04
N ASP A 174 -19.88 9.14 -4.96
CA ASP A 174 -19.40 10.47 -5.32
C ASP A 174 -18.33 10.87 -4.27
N LEU A 175 -17.11 10.33 -4.38
CA LEU A 175 -16.00 10.68 -3.49
C LEU A 175 -15.45 12.09 -3.76
N SER A 176 -15.89 12.73 -4.85
CA SER A 176 -15.83 14.19 -5.05
C SER A 176 -16.71 14.97 -4.06
N ARG A 177 -17.57 14.32 -3.27
CA ARG A 177 -18.29 14.94 -2.13
C ARG A 177 -17.60 14.82 -0.78
N VAL A 178 -16.56 13.99 -0.63
CA VAL A 178 -15.90 13.80 0.68
C VAL A 178 -14.95 14.95 1.02
N ASN A 179 -14.47 15.68 0.00
CA ASN A 179 -13.79 16.96 0.17
C ASN A 179 -14.74 18.17 0.21
N ARG A 180 -16.05 17.94 0.35
CA ARG A 180 -16.94 19.00 0.80
C ARG A 180 -16.62 19.18 2.28
N THR A 181 -15.69 20.08 2.57
CA THR A 181 -15.62 20.78 3.86
C THR A 181 -17.06 21.04 4.24
N ALA A 182 -17.55 20.36 5.27
CA ALA A 182 -18.95 20.46 5.68
C ALA A 182 -19.17 21.85 6.28
N SER A 183 -19.22 22.86 5.41
CA SER A 183 -19.74 24.19 5.70
C SER A 183 -21.25 24.04 5.77
N GLY A 184 -21.69 23.54 6.91
CA GLY A 184 -23.08 23.44 7.30
C GLY A 184 -23.29 24.29 8.54
N ASN A 185 -24.48 24.87 8.67
CA ASN A 185 -24.88 25.53 9.89
C ASN A 185 -25.05 24.47 10.98
N MET A 186 -24.00 24.19 11.75
CA MET A 186 -24.05 23.26 12.89
C MET A 186 -24.77 23.97 14.05
N ARG A 187 -26.09 23.81 14.13
CA ARG A 187 -26.90 24.32 15.24
C ARG A 187 -26.83 23.33 16.40
N VAL A 188 -25.97 23.59 17.38
CA VAL A 188 -25.88 22.80 18.61
C VAL A 188 -26.92 23.29 19.61
N SER A 189 -28.03 22.57 19.72
CA SER A 189 -29.05 22.81 20.76
C SER A 189 -28.74 21.95 21.99
N GLY A 190 -27.77 22.36 22.83
CA GLY A 190 -27.39 21.59 24.02
C GLY A 190 -26.26 22.19 24.85
N ARG A 191 -25.90 21.51 25.95
CA ARG A 191 -24.76 21.87 26.81
C ARG A 191 -23.50 21.15 26.29
N VAL A 192 -22.56 21.89 25.70
CA VAL A 192 -21.26 21.34 25.30
C VAL A 192 -20.29 21.43 26.49
N ARG A 193 -19.65 20.31 26.85
CA ARG A 193 -18.53 20.25 27.82
C ARG A 193 -17.36 19.57 27.13
N GLY A 194 -16.19 20.21 27.10
CA GLY A 194 -14.95 19.64 26.56
C GLY A 194 -13.80 19.92 27.50
N TYR A 195 -12.91 18.95 27.68
CA TYR A 195 -11.64 19.10 28.37
C TYR A 195 -10.55 18.76 27.35
N VAL A 196 -9.67 19.72 27.03
CA VAL A 196 -8.59 19.52 26.07
C VAL A 196 -7.28 19.86 26.75
N ASN A 197 -6.29 18.97 26.63
CA ASN A 197 -4.94 19.18 27.10
C ASN A 197 -4.02 19.39 25.87
N GLY A 198 -3.67 20.65 25.59
CA GLY A 198 -2.87 21.06 24.42
C GLY A 198 -3.08 22.54 24.07
N VAL A 199 -2.34 23.04 23.07
CA VAL A 199 -2.52 24.39 22.52
C VAL A 199 -3.49 24.31 21.34
N ILE A 200 -4.61 25.02 21.43
CA ILE A 200 -5.57 25.17 20.33
C ILE A 200 -5.36 26.57 19.73
N ASP A 201 -4.92 26.62 18.48
CA ASP A 201 -4.89 27.86 17.70
C ASP A 201 -6.07 27.84 16.72
N ALA A 202 -7.12 28.60 17.01
CA ALA A 202 -8.36 28.61 16.23
C ALA A 202 -9.07 29.97 16.30
N GLU A 203 -9.55 30.46 15.15
CA GLU A 203 -10.40 31.64 15.05
C GLU A 203 -11.89 31.23 15.03
N ILE A 204 -12.59 31.44 16.15
CA ILE A 204 -14.01 31.08 16.27
C ILE A 204 -14.87 32.35 16.11
N LYS A 205 -15.69 32.41 15.05
CA LYS A 205 -16.69 33.47 14.84
C LYS A 205 -18.09 32.92 15.06
N GLY A 206 -18.85 33.52 15.98
CA GLY A 206 -20.23 33.13 16.27
C GLY A 206 -21.03 34.26 16.92
N THR A 207 -22.34 34.26 16.72
CA THR A 207 -23.28 35.20 17.35
C THR A 207 -23.93 34.50 18.55
N LEU A 208 -23.66 34.98 19.78
CA LEU A 208 -24.22 34.40 21.00
C LEU A 208 -25.41 35.26 21.48
N ASN A 209 -26.62 34.71 21.44
CA ASN A 209 -27.82 35.36 21.99
C ASN A 209 -28.25 34.63 23.27
N GLY A 210 -28.11 35.28 24.43
CA GLY A 210 -28.50 34.72 25.74
C GLY A 210 -28.25 35.69 26.90
N THR A 211 -28.81 35.39 28.07
CA THR A 211 -28.58 36.14 29.31
C THR A 211 -27.39 35.57 30.07
N LEU A 212 -26.33 36.36 30.23
CA LEU A 212 -25.14 35.97 31.01
C LEU A 212 -25.30 36.44 32.45
N ASN A 213 -25.39 35.50 33.40
CA ASN A 213 -25.26 35.79 34.83
C ASN A 213 -23.88 35.28 35.29
N ALA A 214 -22.94 36.19 35.51
CA ALA A 214 -21.61 35.89 36.03
C ALA A 214 -21.49 36.43 37.47
N SER A 215 -21.22 35.56 38.44
CA SER A 215 -20.86 35.97 39.80
C SER A 215 -19.36 35.73 40.01
N VAL A 216 -18.59 36.80 40.13
CA VAL A 216 -17.15 36.73 40.43
C VAL A 216 -16.97 36.83 41.94
N THR A 217 -16.53 35.75 42.58
CA THR A 217 -16.06 35.80 43.96
C THR A 217 -14.57 36.09 43.94
N SER A 218 -14.22 37.34 44.27
CA SER A 218 -12.83 37.79 44.36
C SER A 218 -12.14 37.11 45.55
N GLY A 219 -11.21 36.20 45.26
CA GLY A 219 -10.25 35.65 46.21
C GLY A 219 -8.86 36.23 45.92
N THR A 220 -8.28 36.86 46.93
CA THR A 220 -6.95 37.49 47.06
C THR A 220 -6.00 37.49 45.85
N THR A 221 -5.71 38.72 45.41
CA THR A 221 -4.70 39.18 44.45
C THR A 221 -3.31 38.58 44.67
N ILE A 222 -2.72 38.02 43.60
CA ILE A 222 -1.26 38.02 43.42
C ILE A 222 -0.97 38.79 42.13
N GLU A 223 -0.21 39.87 42.30
CA GLU A 223 0.11 40.89 41.31
C GLU A 223 1.03 40.34 40.20
N PRO A 224 0.72 40.53 38.91
CA PRO A 224 1.62 40.11 37.84
C PRO A 224 2.74 41.14 37.65
N THR A 225 3.98 40.72 37.93
CA THR A 225 5.21 41.46 37.66
C THR A 225 5.32 41.80 36.16
N LYS A 226 5.45 43.11 35.85
CA LYS A 226 5.63 43.65 34.49
C LYS A 226 6.92 43.13 33.81
N PRO A 227 6.87 42.67 32.55
CA PRO A 227 8.05 42.49 31.73
C PRO A 227 8.63 43.85 31.29
N ARG A 228 9.90 44.04 31.57
CA ARG A 228 10.71 45.22 31.23
C ARG A 228 11.14 45.10 29.76
N PHE A 229 10.44 45.76 28.84
CA PHE A 229 10.89 45.87 27.45
C PHE A 229 12.11 46.80 27.37
N LEU A 230 13.21 46.26 26.87
CA LEU A 230 14.40 47.02 26.53
C LEU A 230 14.09 48.05 25.43
N SER A 231 14.56 49.25 25.72
CA SER A 231 14.87 50.33 24.80
C SER A 231 15.77 49.85 23.65
N ASP A 232 15.43 50.29 22.44
CA ASP A 232 16.33 51.01 21.52
C ASP A 232 15.89 50.76 20.09
N ARG A 233 15.07 51.68 19.58
CA ARG A 233 15.07 52.16 18.18
C ARG A 233 13.98 53.21 18.05
N LYS A 234 14.35 54.46 18.31
CA LYS A 234 13.91 55.68 17.63
C LYS A 234 14.47 56.84 18.44
N ASP A 235 15.68 57.26 18.06
CA ASP A 235 16.20 58.62 18.29
C ASP A 235 17.50 58.73 17.49
N LYS A 236 17.38 58.74 16.16
CA LYS A 236 18.37 59.27 15.23
C LYS A 236 17.70 59.45 13.88
N GLU A 237 16.85 60.46 13.79
CA GLU A 237 16.53 61.20 12.56
C GLU A 237 15.45 62.23 12.91
N GLN A 238 15.88 63.34 13.50
CA GLN A 238 15.30 64.70 13.46
C GLN A 238 15.74 65.49 14.70
N SER A 239 17.02 65.86 14.75
CA SER A 239 17.47 67.13 15.35
C SER A 239 18.97 67.34 15.07
N GLY A 240 19.31 68.53 14.59
CA GLY A 240 20.64 68.94 14.11
C GLY A 240 20.56 69.17 12.60
N GLY A 241 20.41 70.40 12.09
CA GLY A 241 21.15 71.60 12.49
C GLY A 241 22.27 71.78 11.49
#